data_AF-A0A962KCE6-F1
#
_entry.id   AF-A0A962KCE6-F1
#
_cell.length_a   1.000
_cell.length_b   1.000
_cell.length_c   1.000
_cell.angle_alpha   90.00
_cell.angle_beta   90.00
_cell.angle_gamma   90.00
#
_symmetry.space_group_name_H-M   'P 1'
#
loop_
_entity.id
_entity.type
_entity.pdbx_description
1 polymer ?
#
loop_
_entity_poly.entity_id
_entity_poly.type
_entity_poly.pdbx_seq_one_letter_code
_entity_poly.pdbx_strand_id
1 'polypeptide(L)'
;MITTQHGQQPDEQLMLAYQAGQQKAFDELYQRYRQPIFAYLMRNIGSQMQAEEVYQEVWLSLIKQRANYTAQASFRSYVFCIAHSRLMDFFRQQGKLSANDSIDEQSPPELIACASYEPQAQLEQQRLIARLQWCISQIPE
;
A
#
# COMPACT_ATOMS: atom_id res chain seq x y z
N MET A 1 13.15 11.89 -22.10
CA MET A 1 12.38 13.05 -22.60
C MET A 1 11.14 13.19 -21.72
N ILE A 2 11.27 13.96 -20.65
CA ILE A 2 10.54 15.21 -20.34
C ILE A 2 9.01 15.07 -20.35
N THR A 3 8.41 15.16 -19.15
CA THR A 3 7.21 16.00 -18.92
C THR A 3 7.25 16.56 -17.48
N THR A 4 7.52 17.89 -17.38
CA THR A 4 7.00 18.89 -16.40
C THR A 4 7.23 18.67 -14.88
N GLN A 5 8.10 19.40 -14.15
CA GLN A 5 8.06 20.83 -13.75
C GLN A 5 6.65 21.40 -13.47
N HIS A 6 6.40 21.89 -12.24
CA HIS A 6 5.79 23.19 -11.84
C HIS A 6 5.53 23.21 -10.32
N GLY A 7 6.27 24.00 -9.53
CA GLY A 7 5.86 24.62 -8.25
C GLY A 7 5.16 23.83 -7.12
N GLN A 8 5.02 22.51 -7.21
CA GLN A 8 4.21 21.70 -6.32
C GLN A 8 5.09 20.88 -5.37
N GLN A 9 4.69 20.79 -4.10
CA GLN A 9 5.41 20.00 -3.10
C GLN A 9 5.51 18.53 -3.57
N PRO A 10 6.68 17.88 -3.37
CA PRO A 10 6.85 16.47 -3.69
C PRO A 10 5.89 15.62 -2.85
N ASP A 11 5.42 14.50 -3.42
CA ASP A 11 4.39 13.66 -2.79
C ASP A 11 4.83 13.15 -1.41
N GLU A 12 6.12 12.89 -1.24
CA GLU A 12 6.71 12.49 0.04
C GLU A 12 6.53 13.57 1.11
N GLN A 13 6.72 14.85 0.77
CA GLN A 13 6.52 15.96 1.69
C GLN A 13 5.04 16.15 2.03
N LEU A 14 4.15 15.99 1.06
CA LEU A 14 2.71 16.01 1.30
C LEU A 14 2.29 14.87 2.23
N MET A 15 2.86 13.69 2.07
CA MET A 15 2.56 12.55 2.93
C MET A 15 3.09 12.76 4.36
N LEU A 16 4.29 13.30 4.53
CA LEU A 16 4.84 13.68 5.83
C LEU A 16 4.01 14.78 6.50
N ALA A 17 3.56 15.78 5.74
CA ALA A 17 2.65 16.82 6.23
C ALA A 17 1.30 16.25 6.66
N TYR A 18 0.77 15.29 5.89
CA TYR A 18 -0.46 14.58 6.24
C TYR A 18 -0.30 13.73 7.50
N GLN A 19 0.83 13.04 7.65
CA GLN A 19 1.19 12.30 8.87
C GLN A 19 1.26 13.23 10.09
N ALA A 20 1.75 14.46 9.92
CA ALA A 20 1.75 15.51 10.93
C ALA A 20 0.37 16.16 11.19
N GLY A 21 -0.69 15.70 10.50
CA GLY A 21 -2.07 16.14 10.71
C GLY A 21 -2.59 17.20 9.72
N GLN A 22 -1.81 17.59 8.71
CA GLN A 22 -2.25 18.57 7.71
C GLN A 22 -3.18 17.92 6.68
N GLN A 23 -4.49 18.04 6.90
CA GLN A 23 -5.52 17.42 6.04
C GLN A 23 -5.45 17.87 4.57
N LYS A 24 -5.10 19.15 4.33
CA LYS A 24 -4.96 19.68 2.96
C LYS A 24 -3.92 18.94 2.12
N ALA A 25 -2.89 18.39 2.76
CA ALA A 25 -1.87 17.62 2.06
C ALA A 25 -2.42 16.28 1.56
N PHE A 26 -3.35 15.66 2.29
CA PHE A 26 -4.07 14.48 1.81
C PHE A 26 -4.98 14.79 0.63
N ASP A 27 -5.70 15.93 0.66
CA ASP A 27 -6.56 16.30 -0.46
C ASP A 27 -5.77 16.42 -1.77
N GLU A 28 -4.57 17.00 -1.70
CA GLU A 28 -3.69 17.10 -2.87
C GLU A 28 -3.20 15.74 -3.36
N LEU A 29 -2.77 14.86 -2.45
CA LEU A 29 -2.42 13.48 -2.79
C LEU A 29 -3.60 12.72 -3.40
N TYR A 30 -4.79 12.87 -2.81
CA TYR A 30 -6.00 12.23 -3.30
C TYR A 30 -6.33 12.68 -4.73
N GLN A 31 -6.26 13.99 -5.01
CA GLN A 31 -6.53 14.51 -6.36
C GLN A 31 -5.53 13.99 -7.40
N ARG A 32 -4.25 13.85 -7.04
CA ARG A 32 -3.21 13.32 -7.93
C ARG A 32 -3.41 11.83 -8.24
N TYR A 33 -3.83 11.04 -7.25
CA TYR A 33 -3.81 9.57 -7.35
C TYR A 33 -5.18 8.90 -7.52
N ARG A 34 -6.30 9.64 -7.37
CA ARG A 34 -7.66 9.10 -7.57
C ARG A 34 -7.88 8.41 -8.91
N GLN A 35 -7.48 9.06 -10.01
CA GLN A 35 -7.67 8.50 -11.35
C GLN A 35 -6.70 7.35 -11.66
N PRO A 36 -5.38 7.48 -11.41
CA PRO A 36 -4.44 6.37 -11.63
C PRO A 36 -4.79 5.09 -10.88
N ILE A 37 -5.19 5.20 -9.60
CA ILE A 37 -5.56 4.04 -8.79
C ILE A 37 -6.86 3.42 -9.30
N PHE A 38 -7.88 4.23 -9.57
CA PHE A 38 -9.15 3.71 -10.08
C PHE A 38 -8.97 3.03 -11.44
N ALA A 39 -8.18 3.61 -12.35
CA ALA A 39 -7.88 3.01 -13.65
C ALA A 39 -7.13 1.66 -13.50
N TYR A 40 -6.18 1.58 -12.57
CA TYR A 40 -5.48 0.34 -12.26
C TYR A 40 -6.45 -0.74 -11.74
N LEU A 41 -7.32 -0.41 -10.79
CA LEU A 41 -8.30 -1.36 -10.25
C LEU A 41 -9.32 -1.79 -11.31
N MET A 42 -9.83 -0.84 -12.10
CA MET A 42 -10.75 -1.13 -13.21
C MET A 42 -10.16 -2.09 -14.23
N ARG A 43 -8.90 -1.89 -14.62
CA ARG A 43 -8.19 -2.76 -15.57
C ARG A 43 -8.07 -4.20 -15.07
N ASN A 44 -7.89 -4.40 -13.76
CA ASN A 44 -7.70 -5.73 -13.18
C ASN A 44 -9.02 -6.42 -12.82
N ILE A 45 -9.99 -5.69 -12.26
CA ILE A 45 -11.26 -6.25 -11.77
C ILE A 45 -12.29 -6.37 -12.90
N GLY A 46 -12.29 -5.45 -13.87
CA GLY A 46 -13.23 -5.45 -14.99
C GLY A 46 -14.68 -5.09 -14.66
N SER A 47 -15.04 -4.96 -13.38
CA SER A 47 -16.36 -4.56 -12.89
C SER A 47 -16.28 -3.25 -12.12
N GLN A 48 -17.05 -2.24 -12.55
CA GLN A 48 -17.04 -0.91 -11.94
C GLN A 48 -17.45 -0.95 -10.46
N MET A 49 -18.56 -1.63 -10.15
CA MET A 49 -19.07 -1.73 -8.77
C MET A 49 -18.03 -2.33 -7.82
N GLN A 50 -17.38 -3.40 -8.25
CA GLN A 50 -16.35 -4.07 -7.45
C GLN A 50 -15.06 -3.24 -7.36
N ALA A 51 -14.67 -2.56 -8.44
CA ALA A 51 -13.52 -1.67 -8.43
C ALA A 51 -13.74 -0.48 -7.50
N GLU A 52 -14.94 0.08 -7.41
CA GLU A 52 -15.30 1.14 -6.48
C GLU A 52 -15.19 0.68 -5.01
N GLU A 53 -15.64 -0.54 -4.70
CA GLU A 53 -15.50 -1.14 -3.37
C GLU A 53 -14.02 -1.27 -2.96
N VAL A 54 -13.20 -1.87 -3.81
CA VAL A 54 -11.76 -2.01 -3.56
C VAL A 54 -11.09 -0.64 -3.49
N TYR A 55 -11.47 0.31 -4.33
CA TYR A 55 -10.95 1.67 -4.33
C TYR A 55 -11.18 2.37 -3.00
N GLN A 56 -12.36 2.24 -2.40
CA GLN A 56 -12.64 2.77 -1.07
C GLN A 56 -11.73 2.15 -0.01
N GLU A 57 -11.56 0.84 -0.03
CA GLU A 57 -10.66 0.12 0.88
C GLU A 57 -9.21 0.58 0.78
N VAL A 58 -8.73 0.93 -0.42
CA VAL A 58 -7.38 1.49 -0.62
C VAL A 58 -7.21 2.79 0.16
N TRP A 59 -8.13 3.74 0.00
CA TRP A 59 -8.04 5.04 0.70
C TRP A 59 -8.20 4.90 2.21
N LEU A 60 -9.14 4.05 2.66
CA LEU A 60 -9.28 3.74 4.08
C LEU A 60 -8.00 3.13 4.66
N SER A 61 -7.34 2.27 3.89
CA SER A 61 -6.08 1.64 4.29
C SER A 61 -4.94 2.65 4.34
N LEU A 62 -4.85 3.55 3.38
CA LEU A 62 -3.88 4.65 3.39
C LEU A 62 -4.05 5.54 4.62
N ILE A 63 -5.28 5.92 4.95
CA ILE A 63 -5.59 6.74 6.13
C ILE A 63 -5.18 6.01 7.42
N LYS A 64 -5.51 4.71 7.54
CA LYS A 64 -5.16 3.88 8.71
C LYS A 64 -3.64 3.71 8.86
N GLN A 65 -2.92 3.57 7.75
CA GLN A 65 -1.49 3.29 7.74
C GLN A 65 -0.61 4.55 7.68
N ARG A 66 -1.20 5.75 7.61
CA ARG A 66 -0.46 7.01 7.46
C ARG A 66 0.66 7.22 8.48
N ALA A 67 0.49 6.70 9.71
CA ALA A 67 1.47 6.83 10.78
C ALA A 67 2.73 5.99 10.55
N ASN A 68 2.62 4.93 9.74
CA ASN A 68 3.70 3.99 9.43
C ASN A 68 4.42 4.34 8.11
N TYR A 69 4.00 5.41 7.44
CA TYR A 69 4.69 5.84 6.23
C TYR A 69 6.11 6.32 6.58
N THR A 70 7.09 5.87 5.79
CA THR A 70 8.47 6.30 5.90
C THR A 70 8.94 6.69 4.50
N ALA A 71 9.63 7.83 4.37
CA ALA A 71 10.10 8.38 3.09
C ALA A 71 11.25 7.57 2.43
N GLN A 72 11.46 6.31 2.84
CA GLN A 72 12.39 5.38 2.19
C GLN A 72 11.86 4.87 0.84
N ALA A 73 10.53 4.87 0.67
CA ALA A 73 9.87 4.55 -0.58
C ALA A 73 9.07 5.74 -1.09
N SER A 74 9.01 5.91 -2.43
CA SER A 74 8.18 6.95 -3.04
C SER A 74 6.71 6.78 -2.62
N PHE A 75 5.99 7.88 -2.42
CA PHE A 75 4.56 7.81 -2.08
C PHE A 75 3.77 7.02 -3.13
N ARG A 76 4.15 7.20 -4.40
CA ARG A 76 3.59 6.46 -5.53
C ARG A 76 3.69 4.95 -5.33
N SER A 77 4.90 4.43 -5.09
CA SER A 77 5.10 3.00 -4.82
C SER A 77 4.25 2.55 -3.63
N TYR A 78 4.22 3.35 -2.57
CA TYR A 78 3.46 3.05 -1.36
C TYR A 78 1.93 2.99 -1.56
N VAL A 79 1.34 3.88 -2.35
CA VAL A 79 -0.11 3.85 -2.58
C VAL A 79 -0.51 2.71 -3.53
N PHE A 80 0.32 2.42 -4.54
CA PHE A 80 0.10 1.30 -5.44
C PHE A 80 0.28 -0.05 -4.73
N CYS A 81 1.21 -0.13 -3.78
CA CYS A 81 1.33 -1.24 -2.84
C CYS A 81 0.01 -1.58 -2.15
N ILE A 82 -0.60 -0.58 -1.52
CA ILE A 82 -1.88 -0.73 -0.84
C ILE A 82 -2.95 -1.17 -1.85
N ALA A 83 -3.00 -0.56 -3.03
CA ALA A 83 -3.93 -0.94 -4.09
C ALA A 83 -3.80 -2.39 -4.53
N HIS A 84 -2.57 -2.88 -4.69
CA HIS A 84 -2.30 -4.25 -5.07
C HIS A 84 -2.64 -5.24 -3.95
N SER A 85 -2.25 -4.96 -2.71
CA SER A 85 -2.64 -5.78 -1.56
C SER A 85 -4.17 -5.94 -1.46
N ARG A 86 -4.92 -4.84 -1.63
CA ARG A 86 -6.39 -4.89 -1.63
C ARG A 86 -6.98 -5.62 -2.82
N LEU A 87 -6.36 -5.50 -4.00
CA LEU A 87 -6.74 -6.26 -5.18
C LEU A 87 -6.55 -7.77 -4.96
N MET A 88 -5.43 -8.18 -4.35
CA MET A 88 -5.14 -9.58 -4.04
C MET A 88 -6.10 -10.12 -2.97
N ASP A 89 -6.35 -9.36 -1.90
CA ASP A 89 -7.34 -9.71 -0.88
C ASP A 89 -8.72 -9.95 -1.50
N PHE A 90 -9.14 -9.07 -2.40
CA PHE A 90 -10.41 -9.15 -3.11
C PHE A 90 -10.52 -10.42 -3.97
N PHE A 91 -9.49 -10.73 -4.77
CA PHE A 91 -9.50 -11.95 -5.57
C PHE A 91 -9.41 -13.22 -4.71
N ARG A 92 -8.72 -13.18 -3.56
CA ARG A 92 -8.68 -14.27 -2.58
C ARG A 92 -10.07 -14.55 -2.01
N GLN A 93 -10.83 -13.50 -1.69
CA GLN A 93 -12.21 -13.62 -1.20
C GLN A 93 -13.17 -14.16 -2.26
N GLN A 94 -12.94 -13.88 -3.55
CA GLN A 94 -13.72 -14.46 -4.64
C GLN A 94 -13.36 -15.90 -4.99
N GLY A 95 -12.38 -16.51 -4.30
CA GLY A 95 -11.89 -17.85 -4.63
C GLY A 95 -11.19 -17.95 -5.99
N LYS A 96 -10.76 -16.80 -6.54
CA LYS A 96 -10.12 -16.69 -7.86
C LYS A 96 -8.59 -16.74 -7.82
N LEU A 97 -7.99 -16.63 -6.64
CA LEU A 97 -6.55 -16.85 -6.42
C LEU A 97 -6.35 -18.14 -5.63
N SER A 98 -5.46 -19.00 -6.09
CA SER A 98 -4.87 -20.07 -5.27
C SER A 98 -3.72 -19.49 -4.44
N ALA A 99 -3.31 -20.15 -3.36
CA ALA A 99 -2.31 -19.65 -2.39
C ALA A 99 -0.89 -19.36 -2.95
N ASN A 100 -0.71 -19.42 -4.27
CA ASN A 100 0.57 -19.32 -4.97
C ASN A 100 0.60 -18.28 -6.11
N ASP A 101 -0.49 -17.55 -6.35
CA ASP A 101 -0.51 -16.50 -7.39
C ASP A 101 0.26 -15.27 -6.88
N SER A 102 1.48 -15.15 -7.39
CA SER A 102 2.43 -14.08 -7.08
C SER A 102 2.27 -12.90 -8.03
N ILE A 103 2.90 -11.78 -7.68
CA ILE A 103 3.03 -10.57 -8.50
C ILE A 103 3.46 -10.96 -9.93
N ASP A 104 2.57 -10.81 -10.92
CA ASP A 104 2.86 -11.13 -12.32
C ASP A 104 3.99 -10.23 -12.86
N GLU A 105 4.81 -10.75 -13.79
CA GLU A 105 5.92 -10.01 -14.41
C GLU A 105 5.45 -8.75 -15.17
N GLN A 106 4.16 -8.66 -15.52
CA GLN A 106 3.55 -7.47 -16.15
C GLN A 106 3.09 -6.41 -15.14
N SER A 107 3.29 -6.65 -13.84
CA SER A 107 2.98 -5.69 -12.79
C SER A 107 3.84 -4.44 -12.93
N PRO A 108 3.29 -3.24 -12.65
CA PRO A 108 4.10 -2.02 -12.59
C PRO A 108 5.35 -2.23 -11.71
N PRO A 109 6.54 -1.72 -12.12
CA PRO A 109 7.79 -1.89 -11.37
C PRO A 109 7.70 -1.45 -9.91
N GLU A 110 6.80 -0.50 -9.65
CA GLU A 110 6.45 0.04 -8.33
C GLU A 110 5.92 -1.02 -7.36
N LEU A 111 5.24 -2.06 -7.87
CA LEU A 111 4.73 -3.19 -7.08
C LEU A 111 5.81 -4.21 -6.72
N ILE A 112 6.88 -4.30 -7.51
CA ILE A 112 8.00 -5.22 -7.22
C ILE A 112 8.78 -4.73 -5.98
N ALA A 113 8.96 -3.41 -5.84
CA ALA A 113 9.53 -2.81 -4.64
C ALA A 113 8.66 -3.03 -3.39
N CYS A 114 7.37 -3.32 -3.59
CA CYS A 114 6.37 -3.44 -2.55
C CYS A 114 6.50 -4.68 -1.66
N ALA A 115 7.04 -5.78 -2.18
CA ALA A 115 7.21 -7.03 -1.43
C ALA A 115 8.05 -6.85 -0.14
N SER A 116 8.73 -5.70 0.01
CA SER A 116 9.45 -5.30 1.21
C SER A 116 8.62 -4.52 2.26
N TYR A 117 7.40 -4.05 1.92
CA TYR A 117 6.68 -3.04 2.69
C TYR A 117 5.54 -3.58 3.59
N GLU A 118 5.11 -4.85 3.51
CA GLU A 118 3.94 -5.34 4.26
C GLU A 118 4.00 -5.04 5.78
N PRO A 119 3.23 -4.05 6.28
CA PRO A 119 3.36 -3.61 7.67
C PRO A 119 2.67 -4.58 8.64
N GLN A 120 1.68 -5.33 8.17
CA GLN A 120 1.02 -6.37 8.97
C GLN A 120 1.91 -7.60 9.14
N ALA A 121 2.55 -8.07 8.06
CA ALA A 121 3.53 -9.15 8.13
C ALA A 121 4.72 -8.77 9.01
N GLN A 122 5.21 -7.52 8.92
CA GLN A 122 6.29 -7.04 9.78
C GLN A 122 5.88 -6.95 11.26
N LEU A 123 4.65 -6.53 11.59
CA LEU A 123 4.18 -6.50 12.98
C LEU A 123 4.00 -7.91 13.55
N GLU A 124 3.45 -8.83 12.76
CA GLU A 124 3.27 -10.22 13.15
C GLU A 124 4.61 -10.95 13.30
N GLN A 125 5.53 -10.71 12.36
CA GLN A 125 6.92 -11.21 12.42
C GLN A 125 7.67 -10.64 13.64
N GLN A 126 7.51 -9.35 13.95
CA GLN A 126 8.08 -8.76 15.17
C GLN A 126 7.49 -9.38 16.44
N ARG A 127 6.17 -9.65 16.48
CA ARG A 127 5.54 -10.36 17.60
C ARG A 127 6.07 -11.78 17.74
N LEU A 128 6.25 -12.49 16.62
CA LEU A 128 6.78 -13.86 16.60
C LEU A 128 8.23 -13.90 17.10
N ILE A 129 9.09 -12.98 16.63
CA ILE A 129 10.47 -12.85 17.09
C ILE A 129 10.51 -12.54 18.60
N ALA A 130 9.71 -11.58 19.06
CA ALA A 130 9.64 -11.24 20.48
C ALA A 130 9.18 -12.45 21.33
N ARG A 131 8.26 -13.27 20.80
CA ARG A 131 7.80 -14.50 21.46
C ARG A 131 8.91 -15.55 21.53
N LEU A 132 9.67 -15.76 20.46
CA LEU A 132 10.81 -16.68 20.43
C LEU A 132 11.90 -16.25 21.40
N GLN A 133 12.27 -14.95 21.40
CA GLN A 133 13.24 -14.38 22.32
C GLN A 133 12.80 -14.58 23.78
N TRP A 134 11.51 -14.36 24.07
CA TRP A 134 10.95 -14.63 25.39
C TRP A 134 11.08 -16.11 25.77
N CYS A 135 10.70 -17.05 24.89
CA CYS A 135 10.81 -18.48 25.18
C CYS A 135 12.26 -18.92 25.45
N ILE A 136 13.22 -18.42 24.66
CA ILE A 136 14.65 -18.74 24.86
C ILE A 136 15.14 -18.24 26.22
N SER A 137 14.65 -17.10 26.71
CA SER A 137 15.00 -16.57 28.03
C SER A 137 14.39 -17.34 29.21
N GLN A 138 13.42 -18.22 28.95
CA GLN A 138 12.69 -19.00 29.96
C GLN A 138 13.10 -20.47 30.00
N ILE A 139 14.13 -20.89 29.26
CA ILE A 139 14.66 -22.25 29.33
C ILE A 139 15.57 -22.33 30.57
N PRO A 140 15.16 -23.03 31.65
CA PRO A 140 16.11 -23.44 32.69
C PRO A 140 17.11 -24.43 32.07
N GLU A 141 18.36 -24.40 32.54
CA GLU A 141 19.43 -25.32 32.07
C GLU A 141 19.01 -26.80 32.04
#